data_AF-A0A2E3FM36-F1
#
_entry.id   AF-A0A2E3FM36-F1
#
_cell.length_a   1.000
_cell.length_b   1.000
_cell.length_c   1.000
_cell.angle_alpha   90.00
_cell.angle_beta   90.00
_cell.angle_gamma   90.00
#
_symmetry.space_group_name_H-M   'P 1'
#
loop_
_entity.id
_entity.type
_entity.pdbx_description
1 polymer ?
#
loop_
_entity_poly.entity_id
_entity_poly.type
_entity_poly.pdbx_seq_one_letter_code
_entity_poly.pdbx_strand_id
1 'polypeptide(L)'
;MKNQSKKVYAIIPSAGSGTRFDATLPKQYFNINEELIVEKTIHQFLKIDEIEKIIVPLGEKDKIFSNLDIAKNEKVKSILGGKTRAESVLNALENIKENSLVVVHDAVRPFISTDMIKNLIKNFDEKTDDALIYGIPIYEALKKIDPDTFSIKKSVDRNKYYLAQTPQICLSSVLEESINFCLKDNYYPGDESEAIEKTGGKIRFLPGHRSNIKITVQEDLLDEKIGNGFDSHRFSPGDGLMIGGYKVPCEYKFDAHSDGDIVLHALIDSMLGSLGLGDIGTYFPNTEKWKDSEGKYLFELTNEMIQEKGYSLSQVDIIVILEEPKLNNFREKIIASLKNITGLKESNIGFKAKTSEKMGFIGNNEGAACFVMAKLKK
;
A
#
# COMPACT_ATOMS: atom_id res chain seq x y z
N MET A 1 -37.62 -20.95 -17.80
CA MET A 1 -37.11 -20.38 -19.07
C MET A 1 -35.83 -19.62 -18.76
N LYS A 2 -34.68 -20.08 -19.25
CA LYS A 2 -33.39 -19.39 -19.06
C LYS A 2 -33.48 -18.06 -19.82
N ASN A 3 -33.49 -16.93 -19.12
CA ASN A 3 -33.31 -15.62 -19.75
C ASN A 3 -32.08 -15.69 -20.65
N GLN A 4 -32.19 -15.22 -21.90
CA GLN A 4 -31.00 -14.92 -22.69
C GLN A 4 -30.10 -14.05 -21.82
N SER A 5 -28.92 -14.57 -21.46
CA SER A 5 -27.96 -13.87 -20.62
C SER A 5 -27.60 -12.57 -21.32
N LYS A 6 -27.97 -11.42 -20.75
CA LYS A 6 -27.48 -10.13 -21.23
C LYS A 6 -25.95 -10.17 -21.22
N LYS A 7 -25.35 -9.50 -22.19
CA LYS A 7 -23.91 -9.33 -22.24
C LYS A 7 -23.46 -8.44 -21.08
N VAL A 8 -22.22 -8.66 -20.63
CA VAL A 8 -21.62 -7.91 -19.53
C VAL A 8 -20.42 -7.14 -20.03
N TYR A 9 -20.42 -5.84 -19.82
CA TYR A 9 -19.32 -4.94 -20.14
C TYR A 9 -18.76 -4.34 -18.85
N ALA A 10 -17.45 -4.13 -18.80
CA ALA A 10 -16.82 -3.35 -17.74
C ALA A 10 -16.43 -1.98 -18.25
N ILE A 11 -16.65 -0.94 -17.44
CA ILE A 11 -16.21 0.42 -17.73
C ILE A 11 -15.27 0.87 -16.62
N ILE A 12 -14.01 1.15 -16.98
CA ILE A 12 -12.96 1.53 -16.04
C ILE A 12 -12.54 2.97 -16.33
N PRO A 13 -13.28 4.00 -15.84
CA PRO A 13 -12.94 5.39 -16.11
C PRO A 13 -11.58 5.75 -15.51
N SER A 14 -10.67 6.21 -16.38
CA SER A 14 -9.30 6.56 -16.05
C SER A 14 -8.86 7.91 -16.66
N ALA A 15 -9.81 8.76 -17.04
CA ALA A 15 -9.53 10.06 -17.67
C ALA A 15 -9.21 11.20 -16.68
N GLY A 16 -9.34 10.95 -15.37
CA GLY A 16 -9.08 11.97 -14.34
C GLY A 16 -7.60 12.31 -14.21
N SER A 17 -7.27 13.60 -14.08
CA SER A 17 -5.90 14.11 -13.96
C SER A 17 -5.26 13.89 -12.59
N GLY A 18 -6.02 13.55 -11.55
CA GLY A 18 -5.46 13.17 -10.24
C GLY A 18 -4.67 14.27 -9.53
N THR A 19 -4.99 15.55 -9.74
CA THR A 19 -4.21 16.72 -9.27
C THR A 19 -3.92 16.79 -7.77
N ARG A 20 -4.59 15.99 -6.94
CA ARG A 20 -4.38 15.89 -5.49
C ARG A 20 -3.31 14.86 -5.08
N PHE A 21 -2.77 14.09 -6.03
CA PHE A 21 -1.90 12.94 -5.76
C PHE A 21 -0.44 13.22 -6.14
N ASP A 22 -0.21 13.68 -7.37
CA ASP A 22 1.10 14.05 -7.89
C ASP A 22 0.93 15.04 -9.05
N ALA A 23 1.90 15.95 -9.23
CA ALA A 23 1.83 16.99 -10.25
C ALA A 23 2.29 16.50 -11.65
N THR A 24 2.96 15.35 -11.72
CA THR A 24 3.71 14.90 -12.90
C THR A 24 3.18 13.61 -13.51
N LEU A 25 2.77 12.64 -12.67
CA LEU A 25 2.25 11.34 -13.13
C LEU A 25 0.80 11.14 -12.67
N PRO A 26 -0.13 10.76 -13.57
CA PRO A 26 -1.48 10.41 -13.15
C PRO A 26 -1.47 9.20 -12.20
N LYS A 27 -2.24 9.30 -11.12
CA LYS A 27 -2.25 8.31 -10.02
C LYS A 27 -2.47 6.85 -10.45
N GLN A 28 -3.23 6.61 -11.52
CA GLN A 28 -3.48 5.27 -12.04
C GLN A 28 -2.21 4.56 -12.57
N TYR A 29 -1.12 5.30 -12.81
CA TYR A 29 0.17 4.81 -13.28
C TYR A 29 1.23 4.74 -12.18
N PHE A 30 0.86 4.80 -10.91
CA PHE A 30 1.77 4.48 -9.82
C PHE A 30 1.86 2.97 -9.61
N ASN A 31 3.03 2.51 -9.18
CA ASN A 31 3.29 1.10 -8.89
C ASN A 31 2.81 0.71 -7.49
N ILE A 32 2.25 -0.49 -7.39
CA ILE A 32 2.06 -1.24 -6.15
C ILE A 32 2.67 -2.62 -6.37
N ASN A 33 3.76 -2.92 -5.66
CA ASN A 33 4.48 -4.20 -5.79
C ASN A 33 4.79 -4.53 -7.27
N GLU A 34 5.42 -3.58 -7.98
CA GLU A 34 5.88 -3.70 -9.37
C GLU A 34 4.79 -3.71 -10.46
N GLU A 35 3.52 -3.51 -10.08
CA GLU A 35 2.39 -3.47 -11.02
C GLU A 35 1.70 -2.11 -10.97
N LEU A 36 1.37 -1.52 -12.12
CA LEU A 36 0.65 -0.25 -12.13
C LEU A 36 -0.76 -0.43 -11.56
N ILE A 37 -1.27 0.56 -10.83
CA ILE A 37 -2.60 0.53 -10.22
C ILE A 37 -3.70 0.17 -11.23
N VAL A 38 -3.64 0.74 -12.44
CA VAL A 38 -4.60 0.44 -13.51
C VAL A 38 -4.49 -1.00 -14.01
N GLU A 39 -3.28 -1.54 -14.14
CA GLU A 39 -3.04 -2.93 -14.54
C GLU A 39 -3.59 -3.89 -13.49
N LYS A 40 -3.24 -3.65 -12.23
CA LYS A 40 -3.73 -4.43 -11.09
C LYS A 40 -5.25 -4.48 -11.03
N THR A 41 -5.91 -3.36 -11.32
CA THR A 41 -7.37 -3.27 -11.40
C THR A 41 -7.90 -4.08 -12.58
N ILE A 42 -7.43 -3.82 -13.81
CA ILE A 42 -7.94 -4.44 -15.04
C ILE A 42 -7.70 -5.96 -15.07
N HIS A 43 -6.58 -6.45 -14.52
CA HIS A 43 -6.31 -7.88 -14.41
C HIS A 43 -7.39 -8.65 -13.63
N GLN A 44 -8.08 -8.02 -12.67
CA GLN A 44 -9.17 -8.68 -11.94
C GLN A 44 -10.41 -8.89 -12.80
N PHE A 45 -10.67 -7.96 -13.72
CA PHE A 45 -11.77 -8.04 -14.70
C PHE A 45 -11.45 -9.00 -15.84
N LEU A 46 -10.19 -9.06 -16.29
CA LEU A 46 -9.73 -9.97 -17.34
C LEU A 46 -9.89 -11.46 -16.95
N LYS A 47 -9.91 -11.77 -15.65
CA LYS A 47 -10.15 -13.14 -15.11
C LYS A 47 -11.62 -13.59 -15.17
N ILE A 48 -12.51 -12.77 -15.70
CA ILE A 48 -13.96 -13.04 -15.73
C ILE A 48 -14.38 -13.27 -17.17
N ASP A 49 -14.75 -14.52 -17.48
CA ASP A 49 -15.11 -14.92 -18.83
C ASP A 49 -16.42 -14.28 -19.29
N GLU A 50 -17.34 -14.04 -18.35
CA GLU A 50 -18.64 -13.40 -18.59
C GLU A 50 -18.52 -11.95 -19.08
N ILE A 51 -17.37 -11.29 -18.85
CA ILE A 51 -17.10 -9.93 -19.34
C ILE A 51 -16.63 -10.01 -20.79
N GLU A 52 -17.43 -9.43 -21.68
CA GLU A 52 -17.19 -9.39 -23.12
C GLU A 52 -16.10 -8.37 -23.49
N LYS A 53 -16.19 -7.17 -22.91
CA LYS A 53 -15.25 -6.09 -23.17
C LYS A 53 -15.05 -5.21 -21.95
N ILE A 54 -13.82 -4.75 -21.76
CA ILE A 54 -13.39 -3.77 -20.76
C ILE A 54 -13.10 -2.47 -21.52
N ILE A 55 -13.95 -1.47 -21.32
CA ILE A 55 -13.84 -0.16 -21.95
C ILE A 55 -13.13 0.79 -20.97
N VAL A 56 -12.06 1.43 -21.42
CA VAL A 56 -11.20 2.28 -20.60
C VAL A 56 -11.20 3.70 -21.17
N PRO A 57 -12.05 4.61 -20.67
CA PRO A 57 -11.97 6.03 -20.99
C PRO A 57 -10.68 6.65 -20.46
N LEU A 58 -9.89 7.27 -21.34
CA LEU A 58 -8.61 7.92 -21.03
C LEU A 58 -8.66 9.42 -21.31
N GLY A 59 -7.80 10.19 -20.65
CA GLY A 59 -7.66 11.61 -20.94
C GLY A 59 -7.02 11.83 -22.31
N GLU A 60 -7.34 12.94 -22.97
CA GLU A 60 -6.85 13.26 -24.33
C GLU A 60 -5.32 13.23 -24.47
N LYS A 61 -4.61 13.56 -23.39
CA LYS A 61 -3.15 13.61 -23.36
C LYS A 61 -2.50 12.31 -22.89
N ASP A 62 -3.29 11.28 -22.59
CA ASP A 62 -2.77 10.00 -22.13
C ASP A 62 -2.07 9.27 -23.28
N LYS A 63 -0.75 9.07 -23.12
CA LYS A 63 0.09 8.30 -24.05
C LYS A 63 0.70 7.07 -23.39
N ILE A 64 0.37 6.83 -22.11
CA ILE A 64 0.99 5.79 -21.31
C ILE A 64 0.24 4.48 -21.53
N PHE A 65 -1.10 4.53 -21.47
CA PHE A 65 -1.94 3.32 -21.50
C PHE A 65 -1.67 2.43 -22.72
N SER A 66 -1.52 3.02 -23.91
CA SER A 66 -1.33 2.28 -25.16
C SER A 66 -0.06 1.42 -25.19
N ASN A 67 0.92 1.72 -24.33
CA ASN A 67 2.17 0.98 -24.25
C ASN A 67 2.11 -0.19 -23.26
N LEU A 68 1.05 -0.28 -22.45
CA LEU A 68 0.87 -1.33 -21.44
C LEU A 68 0.44 -2.64 -22.08
N ASP A 69 0.81 -3.77 -21.49
CA ASP A 69 0.45 -5.09 -22.02
C ASP A 69 -1.05 -5.35 -21.96
N ILE A 70 -1.73 -4.83 -20.93
CA ILE A 70 -3.19 -4.87 -20.83
C ILE A 70 -3.90 -4.21 -22.02
N ALA A 71 -3.30 -3.19 -22.66
CA ALA A 71 -3.92 -2.50 -23.79
C ALA A 71 -3.88 -3.33 -25.08
N LYS A 72 -3.00 -4.33 -25.14
CA LYS A 72 -2.87 -5.27 -26.27
C LYS A 72 -3.88 -6.42 -26.16
N ASN A 73 -4.53 -6.60 -25.01
CA ASN A 73 -5.50 -7.66 -24.80
C ASN A 73 -6.79 -7.40 -25.61
N GLU A 74 -7.28 -8.42 -26.31
CA GLU A 74 -8.46 -8.32 -27.17
C GLU A 74 -9.76 -7.95 -26.44
N LYS A 75 -9.87 -8.18 -25.12
CA LYS A 75 -11.02 -7.75 -24.32
C LYS A 75 -10.93 -6.28 -23.91
N VAL A 76 -9.76 -5.65 -23.97
CA VAL A 76 -9.57 -4.26 -23.57
C VAL A 76 -9.77 -3.32 -24.77
N LYS A 77 -10.43 -2.18 -24.54
CA LYS A 77 -10.56 -1.10 -25.52
C LYS A 77 -10.46 0.25 -24.82
N SER A 78 -9.40 0.98 -25.11
CA SER A 78 -9.30 2.38 -24.71
C SER A 78 -10.13 3.28 -25.62
N ILE A 79 -10.74 4.31 -25.06
CA ILE A 79 -11.46 5.36 -25.78
C ILE A 79 -11.12 6.73 -25.20
N LEU A 80 -11.48 7.81 -25.91
CA LEU A 80 -11.39 9.15 -25.38
C LEU A 80 -12.47 9.39 -24.31
N GLY A 81 -12.05 9.76 -23.10
CA GLY A 81 -12.94 10.18 -22.01
C GLY A 81 -13.41 11.61 -22.15
N GLY A 82 -14.28 12.03 -21.22
CA GLY A 82 -14.80 13.40 -21.14
C GLY A 82 -14.04 14.26 -20.14
N LYS A 83 -14.53 15.47 -19.87
CA LYS A 83 -13.93 16.39 -18.89
C LYS A 83 -14.22 15.95 -17.45
N THR A 84 -15.33 15.25 -17.24
CA THR A 84 -15.75 14.71 -15.95
C THR A 84 -15.77 13.18 -15.95
N ARG A 85 -15.89 12.59 -14.75
CA ARG A 85 -16.06 11.14 -14.60
C ARG A 85 -17.35 10.65 -15.28
N ALA A 86 -18.45 11.38 -15.09
CA ALA A 86 -19.75 11.05 -15.68
C ALA A 86 -19.72 11.08 -17.22
N GLU A 87 -19.16 12.13 -17.83
CA GLU A 87 -18.99 12.19 -19.29
C GLU A 87 -18.08 11.07 -19.83
N SER A 88 -17.04 10.71 -19.07
CA SER A 88 -16.16 9.59 -19.46
C SER A 88 -16.89 8.26 -19.48
N VAL A 89 -17.78 8.02 -18.51
CA VAL A 89 -18.63 6.83 -18.47
C VAL A 89 -19.66 6.88 -19.60
N LEU A 90 -20.24 8.05 -19.88
CA LEU A 90 -21.17 8.22 -21.01
C LEU A 90 -20.54 7.87 -22.36
N ASN A 91 -19.34 8.40 -22.65
CA ASN A 91 -18.61 8.05 -23.88
C ASN A 91 -18.35 6.52 -23.99
N ALA A 92 -18.16 5.83 -22.86
CA ALA A 92 -18.03 4.37 -22.85
C ALA A 92 -19.36 3.66 -23.16
N LEU A 93 -20.48 4.17 -22.66
CA LEU A 93 -21.81 3.63 -22.94
C LEU A 93 -22.16 3.75 -24.43
N GLU A 94 -21.77 4.82 -25.11
CA GLU A 94 -21.96 4.98 -26.57
C GLU A 94 -21.26 3.88 -27.40
N ASN A 95 -20.30 3.18 -26.81
CA ASN A 95 -19.62 2.04 -27.43
C ASN A 95 -20.33 0.69 -27.22
N ILE A 96 -21.46 0.68 -26.50
CA ILE A 96 -22.28 -0.49 -26.18
C ILE A 96 -23.61 -0.35 -26.92
N LYS A 97 -23.81 -1.15 -27.98
CA LYS A 97 -24.96 -0.99 -28.90
C LYS A 97 -26.27 -1.58 -28.37
N GLU A 98 -26.19 -2.68 -27.64
CA GLU A 98 -27.34 -3.37 -27.05
C GLU A 98 -27.51 -3.03 -25.57
N ASN A 99 -28.75 -3.04 -25.09
CA ASN A 99 -29.03 -2.89 -23.66
C ASN A 99 -28.42 -4.06 -22.87
N SER A 100 -27.35 -3.78 -22.15
CA SER A 100 -26.44 -4.76 -21.56
C SER A 100 -26.20 -4.47 -20.09
N LEU A 101 -25.66 -5.44 -19.35
CA LEU A 101 -25.16 -5.20 -18.01
C LEU A 101 -23.83 -4.44 -18.10
N VAL A 102 -23.71 -3.38 -17.32
CA VAL A 102 -22.47 -2.60 -17.23
C VAL A 102 -21.98 -2.59 -15.79
N VAL A 103 -20.71 -2.94 -15.61
CA VAL A 103 -20.01 -2.91 -14.33
C VAL A 103 -19.00 -1.76 -14.37
N VAL A 104 -19.31 -0.67 -13.69
CA VAL A 104 -18.44 0.51 -13.65
C VAL A 104 -17.55 0.46 -12.42
N HIS A 105 -16.24 0.60 -12.59
CA HIS A 105 -15.27 0.50 -11.50
C HIS A 105 -14.14 1.51 -11.63
N ASP A 106 -13.78 2.15 -10.52
CA ASP A 106 -12.72 3.15 -10.51
C ASP A 106 -11.36 2.47 -10.80
N ALA A 107 -10.60 2.99 -11.77
CA ALA A 107 -9.27 2.49 -12.13
C ALA A 107 -8.26 2.47 -10.97
N VAL A 108 -8.56 3.19 -9.89
CA VAL A 108 -7.70 3.38 -8.71
C VAL A 108 -8.22 2.64 -7.47
N ARG A 109 -8.97 1.55 -7.67
CA ARG A 109 -9.36 0.61 -6.61
C ARG A 109 -8.76 -0.77 -6.88
N PRO A 110 -7.42 -0.90 -6.84
CA PRO A 110 -6.73 -2.09 -7.35
C PRO A 110 -6.86 -3.33 -6.45
N PHE A 111 -7.48 -3.20 -5.28
CA PHE A 111 -7.66 -4.29 -4.31
C PHE A 111 -9.03 -4.98 -4.40
N ILE A 112 -9.82 -4.67 -5.43
CA ILE A 112 -11.02 -5.45 -5.76
C ILE A 112 -10.63 -6.91 -6.07
N SER A 113 -11.44 -7.88 -5.67
CA SER A 113 -11.24 -9.28 -6.05
C SER A 113 -12.16 -9.70 -7.19
N THR A 114 -11.71 -10.65 -8.01
CA THR A 114 -12.55 -11.31 -9.02
C THR A 114 -13.84 -11.87 -8.42
N ASP A 115 -13.80 -12.43 -7.21
CA ASP A 115 -14.99 -12.95 -6.52
C ASP A 115 -15.99 -11.86 -6.15
N MET A 116 -15.54 -10.68 -5.73
CA MET A 116 -16.42 -9.54 -5.48
C MET A 116 -17.13 -9.10 -6.76
N ILE A 117 -16.44 -9.07 -7.90
CA ILE A 117 -17.04 -8.68 -9.19
C ILE A 117 -18.06 -9.74 -9.61
N LYS A 118 -17.71 -11.03 -9.57
CA LYS A 118 -18.63 -12.14 -9.88
C LYS A 118 -19.85 -12.16 -8.95
N ASN A 119 -19.66 -11.90 -7.67
CA ASN A 119 -20.74 -11.80 -6.69
C ASN A 119 -21.68 -10.64 -7.01
N LEU A 120 -21.16 -9.50 -7.46
CA LEU A 120 -21.97 -8.36 -7.88
C LEU A 120 -22.85 -8.72 -9.10
N ILE A 121 -22.25 -9.31 -10.13
CA ILE A 121 -22.96 -9.76 -11.34
C ILE A 121 -24.05 -10.79 -10.99
N LYS A 122 -23.72 -11.78 -10.16
CA LYS A 122 -24.64 -12.86 -9.76
C LYS A 122 -25.86 -12.36 -8.98
N ASN A 123 -25.70 -11.32 -8.16
CA ASN A 123 -26.76 -10.85 -7.25
C ASN A 123 -27.57 -9.66 -7.80
N PHE A 124 -27.26 -9.17 -9.01
CA PHE A 124 -28.04 -8.12 -9.65
C PHE A 124 -29.31 -8.71 -10.28
N ASP A 125 -30.47 -8.16 -9.91
CA ASP A 125 -31.76 -8.51 -10.49
C ASP A 125 -32.43 -7.23 -11.03
N GLU A 126 -32.42 -7.09 -12.36
CA GLU A 126 -32.99 -5.95 -13.08
C GLU A 126 -34.51 -5.79 -12.89
N LYS A 127 -35.20 -6.77 -12.30
CA LYS A 127 -36.62 -6.65 -11.96
C LYS A 127 -36.86 -5.90 -10.65
N THR A 128 -35.86 -5.88 -9.77
CA THR A 128 -35.97 -5.30 -8.42
C THR A 128 -35.08 -4.10 -8.23
N ASP A 129 -33.95 -4.06 -8.93
CA ASP A 129 -32.89 -3.07 -8.76
C ASP A 129 -32.56 -2.38 -10.09
N ASP A 130 -32.43 -1.06 -10.06
CA ASP A 130 -31.89 -0.27 -11.18
C ASP A 130 -30.35 -0.22 -11.09
N ALA A 131 -29.82 -0.30 -9.87
CA ALA A 131 -28.39 -0.49 -9.62
C ALA A 131 -28.13 -1.32 -8.36
N LEU A 132 -27.05 -2.09 -8.40
CA LEU A 132 -26.49 -2.79 -7.25
C LEU A 132 -25.04 -2.35 -7.04
N ILE A 133 -24.70 -1.95 -5.82
CA ILE A 133 -23.40 -1.38 -5.50
C ILE A 133 -22.83 -1.96 -4.20
N TYR A 134 -21.51 -1.88 -4.02
CA TYR A 134 -20.88 -2.20 -2.74
C TYR A 134 -20.90 -1.00 -1.80
N GLY A 135 -21.02 -1.27 -0.49
CA GLY A 135 -20.91 -0.23 0.53
C GLY A 135 -20.42 -0.74 1.87
N ILE A 136 -19.76 0.13 2.63
CA ILE A 136 -19.25 -0.17 3.97
C ILE A 136 -19.81 0.82 5.00
N PRO A 137 -20.04 0.40 6.26
CA PRO A 137 -20.48 1.30 7.31
C PRO A 137 -19.39 2.33 7.67
N ILE A 138 -19.81 3.48 8.18
CA ILE A 138 -18.91 4.51 8.72
C ILE A 138 -18.64 4.23 10.21
N TYR A 139 -17.37 4.05 10.58
CA TYR A 139 -16.97 3.80 11.97
C TYR A 139 -16.53 5.06 12.71
N GLU A 140 -15.97 6.01 11.96
CA GLU A 140 -15.45 7.27 12.45
C GLU A 140 -16.59 8.22 12.82
N ALA A 141 -16.32 9.22 13.67
CA ALA A 141 -17.34 10.21 14.03
C ALA A 141 -17.61 11.13 12.83
N LEU A 142 -18.84 11.13 12.31
CA LEU A 142 -19.23 11.98 11.19
C LEU A 142 -19.71 13.35 11.68
N LYS A 143 -19.15 14.43 11.13
CA LYS A 143 -19.48 15.81 11.47
C LYS A 143 -19.94 16.57 10.23
N LYS A 144 -21.00 17.36 10.36
CA LYS A 144 -21.33 18.42 9.40
C LYS A 144 -20.54 19.66 9.81
N ILE A 145 -19.72 20.18 8.90
CA ILE A 145 -18.89 21.36 9.14
C ILE A 145 -19.32 22.53 8.25
N ASP A 146 -18.82 23.71 8.60
CA ASP A 146 -18.68 24.82 7.68
C ASP A 146 -17.36 24.68 6.89
N PRO A 147 -17.37 24.67 5.54
CA PRO A 147 -16.14 24.48 4.77
C PRO A 147 -15.20 25.69 4.80
N ASP A 148 -15.70 26.89 5.06
CA ASP A 148 -14.89 28.12 5.05
C ASP A 148 -14.18 28.35 6.39
N THR A 149 -14.86 28.00 7.49
CA THR A 149 -14.34 28.20 8.86
C THR A 149 -13.87 26.92 9.55
N PHE A 150 -14.14 25.75 8.97
CA PHE A 150 -13.96 24.42 9.58
C PHE A 150 -14.67 24.23 10.92
N SER A 151 -15.63 25.10 11.24
CA SER A 151 -16.40 25.01 12.48
C SER A 151 -17.39 23.84 12.42
N ILE A 152 -17.53 23.12 13.54
CA ILE A 152 -18.47 21.99 13.64
C ILE A 152 -19.89 22.55 13.75
N LYS A 153 -20.73 22.28 12.74
CA LYS A 153 -22.17 22.61 12.77
C LYS A 153 -22.96 21.58 13.56
N LYS A 154 -22.70 20.28 13.35
CA LYS A 154 -23.44 19.19 14.01
C LYS A 154 -22.70 17.86 13.96
N SER A 155 -22.92 17.00 14.96
CA SER A 155 -22.63 15.56 14.85
C SER A 155 -23.72 14.82 14.07
N VAL A 156 -23.32 13.90 13.19
CA VAL A 156 -24.22 13.10 12.36
C VAL A 156 -24.27 11.67 12.90
N ASP A 157 -25.47 11.09 12.95
CA ASP A 157 -25.64 9.68 13.32
C ASP A 157 -25.13 8.78 12.18
N ARG A 158 -23.87 8.37 12.30
CA ARG A 158 -23.15 7.57 11.29
C ARG A 158 -23.79 6.22 10.98
N ASN A 159 -24.61 5.66 11.88
CA ASN A 159 -25.23 4.34 11.68
C ASN A 159 -26.27 4.32 10.54
N LYS A 160 -26.68 5.51 10.06
CA LYS A 160 -27.60 5.67 8.92
C LYS A 160 -26.88 5.87 7.59
N TYR A 161 -25.55 5.85 7.58
CA TYR A 161 -24.74 6.17 6.41
C TYR A 161 -23.76 5.06 6.10
N TYR A 162 -23.57 4.83 4.80
CA TYR A 162 -22.58 3.92 4.25
C TYR A 162 -21.71 4.69 3.27
N LEU A 163 -20.45 4.29 3.13
CA LEU A 163 -19.57 4.75 2.07
C LEU A 163 -19.78 3.85 0.86
N ALA A 164 -20.20 4.45 -0.26
CA ALA A 164 -20.29 3.76 -1.52
C ALA A 164 -18.90 3.36 -2.04
N GLN A 165 -18.82 2.17 -2.59
CA GLN A 165 -17.65 1.64 -3.28
C GLN A 165 -18.03 1.29 -4.72
N THR A 166 -17.02 1.13 -5.56
CA THR A 166 -17.18 0.49 -6.87
C THR A 166 -16.51 -0.90 -6.80
N PRO A 167 -16.92 -1.89 -7.60
CA PRO A 167 -17.76 -1.77 -8.79
C PRO A 167 -19.25 -1.50 -8.50
N GLN A 168 -19.93 -0.86 -9.46
CA GLN A 168 -21.36 -0.60 -9.47
C GLN A 168 -21.95 -1.24 -10.74
N ILE A 169 -23.01 -2.05 -10.61
CA ILE A 169 -23.66 -2.73 -11.74
C ILE A 169 -25.06 -2.19 -11.98
N CYS A 170 -25.40 -1.98 -13.24
CA CYS A 170 -26.72 -1.56 -13.71
C CYS A 170 -26.89 -1.92 -15.20
N LEU A 171 -28.04 -1.56 -15.78
CA LEU A 171 -28.25 -1.65 -17.23
C LEU A 171 -27.68 -0.42 -17.95
N SER A 172 -27.07 -0.64 -19.11
CA SER A 172 -26.49 0.43 -19.92
C SER A 172 -27.51 1.51 -20.26
N SER A 173 -28.74 1.13 -20.62
CA SER A 173 -29.80 2.08 -20.95
C SER A 173 -30.21 2.95 -19.76
N VAL A 174 -30.31 2.35 -18.57
CA VAL A 174 -30.68 3.05 -17.33
C VAL A 174 -29.59 4.05 -16.96
N LEU A 175 -28.34 3.65 -17.04
CA LEU A 175 -27.21 4.52 -16.71
C LEU A 175 -27.05 5.66 -17.72
N GLU A 176 -27.18 5.38 -19.01
CA GLU A 176 -27.12 6.38 -20.07
C GLU A 176 -28.20 7.45 -19.91
N GLU A 177 -29.46 7.04 -19.70
CA GLU A 177 -30.57 7.96 -19.45
C GLU A 177 -30.31 8.81 -18.20
N SER A 178 -29.83 8.20 -17.13
CA SER A 178 -29.60 8.85 -15.85
C SER A 178 -28.46 9.86 -15.89
N ILE A 179 -27.34 9.53 -16.56
CA ILE A 179 -26.24 10.47 -16.77
C ILE A 179 -26.70 11.63 -17.66
N ASN A 180 -27.38 11.34 -18.78
CA ASN A 180 -27.89 12.38 -19.67
C ASN A 180 -28.87 13.33 -18.96
N PHE A 181 -29.74 12.80 -18.11
CA PHE A 181 -30.62 13.61 -17.27
C PHE A 181 -29.84 14.57 -16.38
N CYS A 182 -28.83 14.07 -15.66
CA CYS A 182 -27.98 14.90 -14.80
C CYS A 182 -27.24 15.98 -15.58
N LEU A 183 -26.60 15.62 -16.71
CA LEU A 183 -25.78 16.56 -17.48
C LEU A 183 -26.60 17.67 -18.13
N LYS A 184 -27.87 17.41 -18.51
CA LYS A 184 -28.79 18.46 -19.01
C LYS A 184 -28.97 19.62 -18.04
N ASP A 185 -28.95 19.32 -16.73
CA ASP A 185 -29.10 20.31 -15.66
C ASP A 185 -27.75 20.81 -15.12
N ASN A 186 -26.63 20.59 -15.83
CA ASN A 186 -25.27 20.85 -15.37
C ASN A 186 -24.95 20.18 -14.01
N TYR A 187 -25.59 19.05 -13.72
CA TYR A 187 -25.31 18.24 -12.55
C TYR A 187 -24.30 17.14 -12.89
N TYR A 188 -23.21 17.08 -12.14
CA TYR A 188 -22.14 16.10 -12.35
C TYR A 188 -22.12 15.11 -11.18
N PRO A 189 -22.75 13.94 -11.33
CA PRO A 189 -22.83 12.95 -10.26
C PRO A 189 -21.43 12.41 -9.91
N GLY A 190 -21.20 12.14 -8.62
CA GLY A 190 -19.95 11.60 -8.09
C GLY A 190 -19.74 10.12 -8.42
N ASP A 191 -20.82 9.34 -8.53
CA ASP A 191 -20.82 7.95 -8.97
C ASP A 191 -22.07 7.57 -9.80
N GLU A 192 -22.14 6.33 -10.28
CA GLU A 192 -23.25 5.85 -11.11
C GLU A 192 -24.56 5.79 -10.31
N SER A 193 -24.47 5.38 -9.05
CA SER A 193 -25.64 5.29 -8.17
C SER A 193 -26.29 6.64 -7.92
N GLU A 194 -25.50 7.71 -7.77
CA GLU A 194 -26.02 9.06 -7.62
C GLU A 194 -26.76 9.53 -8.88
N ALA A 195 -26.25 9.18 -10.07
CA ALA A 195 -26.95 9.49 -11.32
C ALA A 195 -28.33 8.80 -11.38
N ILE A 196 -28.38 7.51 -11.03
CA ILE A 196 -29.60 6.70 -11.05
C ILE A 196 -30.58 7.13 -9.94
N GLU A 197 -30.09 7.57 -8.78
CA GLU A 197 -30.93 8.12 -7.71
C GLU A 197 -31.68 9.36 -8.18
N LYS A 198 -31.02 10.23 -8.96
CA LYS A 198 -31.61 11.48 -9.46
C LYS A 198 -32.76 11.27 -10.42
N THR A 199 -32.80 10.16 -11.13
CA THR A 199 -33.94 9.77 -11.98
C THR A 199 -35.00 8.97 -11.23
N GLY A 200 -34.84 8.77 -9.91
CA GLY A 200 -35.77 8.02 -9.06
C GLY A 200 -35.55 6.50 -9.08
N GLY A 201 -34.42 6.03 -9.60
CA GLY A 201 -34.07 4.63 -9.66
C GLY A 201 -33.82 4.01 -8.28
N LYS A 202 -34.03 2.70 -8.19
CA LYS A 202 -33.86 1.89 -6.98
C LYS A 202 -32.45 1.34 -6.91
N ILE A 203 -31.72 1.78 -5.89
CA ILE A 203 -30.35 1.35 -5.64
C ILE A 203 -30.32 0.44 -4.41
N ARG A 204 -29.63 -0.69 -4.55
CA ARG A 204 -29.40 -1.62 -3.44
C ARG A 204 -27.92 -1.76 -3.15
N PHE A 205 -27.58 -1.94 -1.88
CA PHE A 205 -26.24 -2.22 -1.42
C PHE A 205 -25.99 -3.72 -1.22
N LEU A 206 -24.78 -4.16 -1.56
CA LEU A 206 -24.12 -5.35 -1.00
C LEU A 206 -23.05 -4.91 0.03
N PRO A 207 -22.80 -5.72 1.07
CA PRO A 207 -21.67 -5.49 1.97
C PRO A 207 -20.33 -5.48 1.21
N GLY A 208 -19.61 -4.36 1.31
CA GLY A 208 -18.28 -4.19 0.74
C GLY A 208 -17.15 -4.57 1.71
N HIS A 209 -15.91 -4.37 1.26
CA HIS A 209 -14.71 -4.64 2.05
C HIS A 209 -13.88 -3.36 2.23
N ARG A 210 -13.37 -3.13 3.45
CA ARG A 210 -12.49 -1.98 3.75
C ARG A 210 -11.18 -2.00 2.94
N SER A 211 -10.70 -3.19 2.56
CA SER A 211 -9.51 -3.33 1.72
C SER A 211 -9.70 -2.79 0.30
N ASN A 212 -10.95 -2.68 -0.19
CA ASN A 212 -11.27 -2.10 -1.50
C ASN A 212 -11.24 -0.56 -1.45
N ILE A 213 -10.10 -0.01 -0.99
CA ILE A 213 -9.88 1.43 -0.88
C ILE A 213 -9.77 2.08 -2.26
N LYS A 214 -10.15 3.34 -2.35
CA LYS A 214 -9.89 4.19 -3.52
C LYS A 214 -8.62 4.97 -3.27
N ILE A 215 -7.57 4.69 -4.03
CA ILE A 215 -6.32 5.42 -3.96
C ILE A 215 -6.56 6.86 -4.43
N THR A 216 -6.43 7.78 -3.48
CA THR A 216 -6.81 9.19 -3.62
C THR A 216 -5.67 10.11 -3.20
N VAL A 217 -4.89 9.72 -2.19
CA VAL A 217 -3.70 10.43 -1.70
C VAL A 217 -2.51 9.47 -1.59
N GLN A 218 -1.27 9.98 -1.54
CA GLN A 218 -0.08 9.12 -1.57
C GLN A 218 0.00 8.16 -0.39
N GLU A 219 -0.54 8.56 0.76
CA GLU A 219 -0.64 7.77 1.98
C GLU A 219 -1.52 6.52 1.82
N ASP A 220 -2.33 6.43 0.76
CA ASP A 220 -3.10 5.23 0.42
C ASP A 220 -2.21 4.12 -0.18
N LEU A 221 -0.98 4.43 -0.62
CA LEU A 221 -0.02 3.46 -1.13
C LEU A 221 0.70 2.78 0.05
N LEU A 222 0.36 1.52 0.31
CA LEU A 222 1.13 0.66 1.22
C LEU A 222 2.44 0.25 0.52
N ASP A 223 3.53 0.94 0.82
CA ASP A 223 4.88 0.62 0.35
C ASP A 223 5.76 0.28 1.56
N GLU A 224 5.86 -1.02 1.84
CA GLU A 224 6.66 -1.56 2.93
C GLU A 224 7.80 -2.39 2.34
N LYS A 225 9.00 -2.24 2.92
CA LYS A 225 10.20 -3.00 2.54
C LYS A 225 10.71 -3.77 3.74
N ILE A 226 11.22 -4.96 3.49
CA ILE A 226 11.84 -5.79 4.53
C ILE A 226 13.28 -6.05 4.10
N GLY A 227 14.21 -5.88 5.03
CA GLY A 227 15.59 -6.30 4.84
C GLY A 227 16.01 -7.31 5.88
N ASN A 228 17.14 -7.95 5.59
CA ASN A 228 17.84 -8.82 6.50
C ASN A 228 19.29 -8.33 6.56
N GLY A 229 19.83 -8.21 7.76
CA GLY A 229 21.24 -7.91 7.99
C GLY A 229 21.85 -8.94 8.92
N PHE A 230 23.12 -9.22 8.67
CA PHE A 230 23.92 -10.16 9.44
C PHE A 230 25.27 -9.53 9.73
N ASP A 231 25.71 -9.61 10.98
CA ASP A 231 27.08 -9.22 11.34
C ASP A 231 27.69 -10.22 12.32
N SER A 232 29.02 -10.31 12.32
CA SER A 232 29.77 -11.18 13.22
C SER A 232 31.10 -10.56 13.60
N HIS A 233 31.44 -10.62 14.89
CA HIS A 233 32.67 -10.08 15.43
C HIS A 233 33.38 -11.10 16.31
N ARG A 234 34.72 -11.08 16.24
CA ARG A 234 35.56 -11.86 17.14
C ARG A 234 35.63 -11.19 18.51
N PHE A 235 35.81 -12.00 19.55
CA PHE A 235 36.11 -11.48 20.87
C PHE A 235 37.61 -11.20 21.03
N SER A 236 37.90 -10.19 21.85
CA SER A 236 39.22 -9.87 22.37
C SER A 236 39.10 -9.46 23.86
N PRO A 237 40.18 -9.50 24.65
CA PRO A 237 40.13 -9.01 26.02
C PRO A 237 39.69 -7.55 26.10
N GLY A 238 38.75 -7.25 26.99
CA GLY A 238 38.13 -5.93 27.13
C GLY A 238 37.29 -5.79 28.40
N ASP A 239 36.44 -4.76 28.42
CA ASP A 239 35.60 -4.39 29.56
C ASP A 239 34.10 -4.31 29.22
N GLY A 240 33.71 -4.79 28.04
CA GLY A 240 32.30 -4.89 27.64
C GLY A 240 32.08 -4.96 26.13
N LEU A 241 30.90 -5.44 25.76
CA LEU A 241 30.43 -5.57 24.38
C LEU A 241 29.38 -4.49 24.08
N MET A 242 29.53 -3.78 22.96
CA MET A 242 28.49 -2.88 22.46
C MET A 242 27.38 -3.69 21.80
N ILE A 243 26.16 -3.62 22.34
CA ILE A 243 24.99 -4.33 21.85
C ILE A 243 23.81 -3.36 21.79
N GLY A 244 23.44 -2.90 20.60
CA GLY A 244 22.27 -2.04 20.38
C GLY A 244 22.38 -0.66 21.06
N GLY A 245 23.59 -0.11 21.08
CA GLY A 245 23.96 1.15 21.73
C GLY A 245 24.21 1.04 23.23
N TYR A 246 24.11 -0.16 23.82
CA TYR A 246 24.36 -0.39 25.24
C TYR A 246 25.63 -1.23 25.46
N LYS A 247 26.54 -0.72 26.29
CA LYS A 247 27.75 -1.46 26.70
C LYS A 247 27.40 -2.50 27.76
N VAL A 248 27.40 -3.77 27.38
CA VAL A 248 27.18 -4.91 28.27
C VAL A 248 28.49 -5.26 28.98
N PRO A 249 28.57 -5.16 30.33
CA PRO A 249 29.81 -5.41 31.06
C PRO A 249 30.18 -6.90 31.03
N CYS A 250 31.41 -7.19 30.60
CA CYS A 250 32.04 -8.51 30.62
C CYS A 250 33.56 -8.38 30.37
N GLU A 251 34.27 -9.50 30.32
CA GLU A 251 35.74 -9.54 30.11
C GLU A 251 36.14 -9.45 28.62
N TYR A 252 35.17 -9.24 27.74
CA TYR A 252 35.35 -9.21 26.29
C TYR A 252 35.06 -7.83 25.71
N LYS A 253 35.64 -7.56 24.55
CA LYS A 253 35.23 -6.54 23.58
C LYS A 253 35.16 -7.16 22.18
N PHE A 254 34.48 -6.50 21.25
CA PHE A 254 34.53 -6.88 19.85
C PHE A 254 35.82 -6.38 19.20
N ASP A 255 36.44 -7.24 18.39
CA ASP A 255 37.56 -6.88 17.52
C ASP A 255 36.99 -6.28 16.22
N ALA A 256 36.86 -4.95 16.21
CA ALA A 256 36.27 -4.20 15.12
C ALA A 256 37.04 -2.89 14.88
N HIS A 257 36.91 -2.32 13.67
CA HIS A 257 37.49 -1.03 13.32
C HIS A 257 36.70 0.18 13.88
N SER A 258 35.43 -0.03 14.23
CA SER A 258 34.52 0.93 14.90
C SER A 258 34.30 0.54 16.37
N ASP A 259 33.26 1.07 17.03
CA ASP A 259 32.86 0.65 18.39
C ASP A 259 32.40 -0.82 18.51
N GLY A 260 32.25 -1.51 17.36
CA GLY A 260 31.94 -2.93 17.27
C GLY A 260 30.50 -3.28 17.62
N ASP A 261 29.55 -2.33 17.53
CA ASP A 261 28.15 -2.61 17.83
C ASP A 261 27.50 -3.52 16.78
N ILE A 262 27.59 -4.82 17.04
CA ILE A 262 27.12 -5.89 16.16
C ILE A 262 25.60 -5.80 15.83
N VAL A 263 24.80 -5.16 16.68
CA VAL A 263 23.36 -4.99 16.44
C VAL A 263 23.11 -3.82 15.52
N LEU A 264 23.76 -2.68 15.76
CA LEU A 264 23.60 -1.50 14.91
C LEU A 264 24.18 -1.73 13.52
N HIS A 265 25.31 -2.42 13.40
CA HIS A 265 25.87 -2.79 12.10
C HIS A 265 24.92 -3.69 11.30
N ALA A 266 24.42 -4.78 11.90
CA ALA A 266 23.45 -5.65 11.25
C ALA A 266 22.13 -4.92 10.94
N LEU A 267 21.70 -3.95 11.76
CA LEU A 267 20.54 -3.12 11.47
C LEU A 267 20.78 -2.21 10.26
N ILE A 268 21.95 -1.58 10.15
CA ILE A 268 22.33 -0.76 8.99
C ILE A 268 22.30 -1.59 7.71
N ASP A 269 22.91 -2.78 7.72
CA ASP A 269 22.86 -3.72 6.60
C ASP A 269 21.42 -4.09 6.22
N SER A 270 20.59 -4.38 7.22
CA SER A 270 19.19 -4.68 6.98
C SER A 270 18.45 -3.49 6.35
N MET A 271 18.73 -2.26 6.76
CA MET A 271 18.08 -1.06 6.21
C MET A 271 18.54 -0.78 4.78
N LEU A 272 19.84 -0.79 4.51
CA LEU A 272 20.41 -0.58 3.19
C LEU A 272 19.97 -1.68 2.21
N GLY A 273 20.02 -2.94 2.65
CA GLY A 273 19.58 -4.08 1.86
C GLY A 273 18.11 -4.02 1.48
N SER A 274 17.23 -3.53 2.38
CA SER A 274 15.79 -3.40 2.10
C SER A 274 15.48 -2.45 0.93
N LEU A 275 16.39 -1.51 0.63
CA LEU A 275 16.27 -0.54 -0.45
C LEU A 275 17.20 -0.82 -1.63
N GLY A 276 17.93 -1.94 -1.62
CA GLY A 276 18.90 -2.28 -2.65
C GLY A 276 20.08 -1.31 -2.74
N LEU A 277 20.46 -0.69 -1.63
CA LEU A 277 21.54 0.31 -1.58
C LEU A 277 22.93 -0.31 -1.40
N GLY A 278 23.01 -1.62 -1.15
CA GLY A 278 24.25 -2.31 -0.81
C GLY A 278 24.30 -2.63 0.68
N ASP A 279 25.49 -2.52 1.27
CA ASP A 279 25.80 -2.90 2.65
C ASP A 279 26.56 -1.78 3.40
N ILE A 280 26.81 -2.00 4.69
CA ILE A 280 27.56 -1.09 5.56
C ILE A 280 28.97 -0.85 5.02
N GLY A 281 29.61 -1.85 4.42
CA GLY A 281 30.95 -1.72 3.83
C GLY A 281 30.99 -0.80 2.61
N THR A 282 29.88 -0.68 1.89
CA THR A 282 29.71 0.22 0.74
C THR A 282 29.76 1.69 1.17
N TYR A 283 29.11 2.03 2.28
CA TYR A 283 28.98 3.41 2.76
C TYR A 283 30.02 3.78 3.83
N PHE A 284 30.43 2.81 4.62
CA PHE A 284 31.31 2.97 5.78
C PHE A 284 32.48 1.97 5.71
N PRO A 285 33.31 2.01 4.65
CA PRO A 285 34.43 1.08 4.48
C PRO A 285 35.48 1.26 5.58
N ASN A 286 36.21 0.18 5.90
CA ASN A 286 37.31 0.17 6.89
C ASN A 286 38.46 1.10 6.48
N THR A 287 38.30 2.40 6.74
CA THR A 287 39.22 3.49 6.42
C THR A 287 39.39 4.36 7.66
N GLU A 288 40.47 5.14 7.72
CA GLU A 288 40.77 5.99 8.89
C GLU A 288 39.64 7.00 9.21
N LYS A 289 38.79 7.34 8.22
CA LYS A 289 37.62 8.20 8.40
C LYS A 289 36.59 7.62 9.38
N TRP A 290 36.38 6.30 9.35
CA TRP A 290 35.32 5.62 10.08
C TRP A 290 35.83 4.86 11.32
N LYS A 291 37.14 4.90 11.52
CA LYS A 291 37.78 4.33 12.69
C LYS A 291 37.20 4.95 13.96
N ASP A 292 36.93 4.10 14.96
CA ASP A 292 36.36 4.49 16.25
C ASP A 292 35.00 5.21 16.16
N SER A 293 34.31 5.16 15.01
CA SER A 293 32.97 5.73 14.88
C SER A 293 31.96 4.95 15.73
N GLU A 294 31.08 5.69 16.41
CA GLU A 294 29.97 5.09 17.16
C GLU A 294 28.93 4.51 16.20
N GLY A 295 28.46 3.28 16.43
CA GLY A 295 27.44 2.63 15.62
C GLY A 295 26.14 3.44 15.56
N LYS A 296 25.84 4.23 16.61
CA LYS A 296 24.72 5.18 16.62
C LYS A 296 24.87 6.25 15.54
N TYR A 297 26.06 6.80 15.37
CA TYR A 297 26.31 7.82 14.36
C TYR A 297 26.18 7.25 12.94
N LEU A 298 26.69 6.03 12.72
CA LEU A 298 26.50 5.33 11.44
C LEU A 298 25.01 5.08 11.15
N PHE A 299 24.24 4.67 12.17
CA PHE A 299 22.80 4.50 12.06
C PHE A 299 22.10 5.82 11.71
N GLU A 300 22.46 6.95 12.34
CA GLU A 300 21.88 8.26 12.05
C GLU A 300 22.06 8.63 10.56
N LEU A 301 23.27 8.46 10.02
CA LEU A 301 23.56 8.70 8.60
C LEU A 301 22.76 7.77 7.69
N THR A 302 22.68 6.47 8.01
CA THR A 302 21.84 5.53 7.23
C THR A 302 20.35 5.89 7.33
N ASN A 303 19.89 6.34 8.49
CA ASN A 303 18.52 6.74 8.69
C ASN A 303 18.17 7.97 7.84
N GLU A 304 19.07 8.93 7.70
CA GLU A 304 18.94 10.05 6.75
C GLU A 304 18.85 9.54 5.30
N MET A 305 19.72 8.61 4.89
CA MET A 305 19.69 8.04 3.53
C MET A 305 18.36 7.35 3.19
N ILE A 306 17.76 6.61 4.13
CA ILE A 306 16.46 5.97 3.87
C ILE A 306 15.32 7.01 3.85
N GLN A 307 15.43 8.08 4.65
CA GLN A 307 14.45 9.17 4.68
C GLN A 307 14.47 9.98 3.38
N GLU A 308 15.64 10.20 2.78
CA GLU A 308 15.78 10.80 1.45
C GLU A 308 15.11 9.97 0.34
N LYS A 309 14.98 8.66 0.55
CA LYS A 309 14.21 7.75 -0.33
C LYS A 309 12.72 7.70 0.01
N GLY A 310 12.28 8.47 1.00
CA GLY A 310 10.90 8.55 1.46
C GLY A 310 10.51 7.42 2.40
N TYR A 311 11.46 6.68 3.00
CA TYR A 311 11.16 5.59 3.93
C TYR A 311 11.48 5.95 5.38
N SER A 312 10.80 5.29 6.31
CA SER A 312 11.06 5.33 7.74
C SER A 312 11.14 3.93 8.32
N LEU A 313 12.02 3.73 9.30
CA LEU A 313 12.09 2.48 10.05
C LEU A 313 10.82 2.31 10.89
N SER A 314 10.15 1.16 10.77
CA SER A 314 8.85 0.91 11.42
C SER A 314 8.87 -0.21 12.46
N GLN A 315 9.75 -1.19 12.29
CA GLN A 315 9.93 -2.33 13.19
C GLN A 315 11.31 -2.95 12.98
N VAL A 316 11.86 -3.51 14.06
CA VAL A 316 13.06 -4.37 14.03
C VAL A 316 12.82 -5.67 14.79
N ASP A 317 13.38 -6.76 14.31
CA ASP A 317 13.49 -8.03 15.03
C ASP A 317 14.94 -8.51 15.03
N ILE A 318 15.51 -8.69 16.23
CA ILE A 318 16.93 -8.89 16.46
C ILE A 318 17.15 -10.25 17.11
N ILE A 319 18.18 -10.97 16.66
CA ILE A 319 18.70 -12.20 17.25
C ILE A 319 20.20 -12.05 17.43
N VAL A 320 20.66 -11.97 18.67
CA VAL A 320 22.09 -12.03 18.99
C VAL A 320 22.43 -13.45 19.45
N ILE A 321 23.47 -14.04 18.86
CA ILE A 321 23.93 -15.39 19.14
C ILE A 321 25.32 -15.33 19.78
N LEU A 322 25.40 -15.69 21.06
CA LEU A 322 26.61 -15.69 21.89
C LEU A 322 26.44 -16.64 23.09
N GLU A 323 27.53 -17.21 23.58
CA GLU A 323 27.51 -18.06 24.78
C GLU A 323 27.52 -17.23 26.07
N GLU A 324 28.45 -16.29 26.20
CA GLU A 324 28.52 -15.34 27.32
C GLU A 324 28.83 -13.92 26.80
N PRO A 325 28.37 -12.86 27.47
CA PRO A 325 27.53 -12.86 28.67
C PRO A 325 26.04 -13.15 28.38
N LYS A 326 25.30 -13.64 29.38
CA LYS A 326 23.83 -13.81 29.30
C LYS A 326 23.09 -12.48 29.11
N LEU A 327 22.76 -12.13 27.86
CA LEU A 327 22.11 -10.86 27.50
C LEU A 327 20.69 -10.69 28.06
N ASN A 328 20.02 -11.75 28.50
CA ASN A 328 18.71 -11.64 29.16
C ASN A 328 18.75 -10.72 30.39
N ASN A 329 19.89 -10.65 31.09
CA ASN A 329 20.08 -9.77 32.25
C ASN A 329 20.13 -8.27 31.87
N PHE A 330 20.38 -7.97 30.59
CA PHE A 330 20.56 -6.62 30.07
C PHE A 330 19.49 -6.24 29.03
N ARG A 331 18.57 -7.15 28.72
CA ARG A 331 17.58 -7.02 27.64
C ARG A 331 16.80 -5.71 27.68
N GLU A 332 16.31 -5.30 28.86
CA GLU A 332 15.54 -4.06 29.00
C GLU A 332 16.39 -2.81 28.70
N LYS A 333 17.66 -2.81 29.11
CA LYS A 333 18.59 -1.69 28.85
C LYS A 333 18.94 -1.60 27.37
N ILE A 334 19.13 -2.74 26.71
CA ILE A 334 19.37 -2.83 25.27
C ILE A 334 18.16 -2.31 24.50
N ILE A 335 16.93 -2.76 24.84
CA ILE A 335 15.70 -2.28 24.20
C ILE A 335 15.51 -0.77 24.42
N ALA A 336 15.76 -0.27 25.64
CA ALA A 336 15.68 1.16 25.92
C ALA A 336 16.69 1.99 25.11
N SER A 337 17.91 1.48 24.93
CA SER A 337 18.93 2.10 24.08
C SER A 337 18.49 2.12 22.61
N LEU A 338 18.05 0.98 22.07
CA LEU A 338 17.55 0.87 20.69
C LEU A 338 16.35 1.79 20.44
N LYS A 339 15.42 1.89 21.39
CA LYS A 339 14.30 2.84 21.33
C LYS A 339 14.78 4.28 21.18
N ASN A 340 15.76 4.68 21.98
CA ASN A 340 16.30 6.05 21.94
C ASN A 340 17.04 6.35 20.64
N ILE A 341 17.76 5.36 20.09
CA ILE A 341 18.51 5.50 18.82
C ILE A 341 17.56 5.52 17.62
N THR A 342 16.63 4.57 17.56
CA THR A 342 15.77 4.35 16.39
C THR A 342 14.50 5.19 16.38
N GLY A 343 14.09 5.74 17.52
CA GLY A 343 12.79 6.40 17.69
C GLY A 343 11.58 5.44 17.67
N LEU A 344 11.81 4.13 17.61
CA LEU A 344 10.74 3.12 17.60
C LEU A 344 10.06 3.01 18.96
N LYS A 345 8.79 2.59 18.95
CA LYS A 345 8.12 2.12 20.18
C LYS A 345 8.71 0.78 20.59
N GLU A 346 8.76 0.50 21.90
CA GLU A 346 9.25 -0.78 22.44
C GLU A 346 8.49 -1.99 21.86
N SER A 347 7.19 -1.83 21.57
CA SER A 347 6.37 -2.87 20.91
C SER A 347 6.85 -3.25 19.51
N ASN A 348 7.68 -2.41 18.89
CA ASN A 348 8.20 -2.60 17.54
C ASN A 348 9.69 -3.01 17.57
N ILE A 349 10.24 -3.35 18.74
CA ILE A 349 11.61 -3.82 18.91
C ILE A 349 11.59 -5.23 19.47
N GLY A 350 11.75 -6.23 18.60
CA GLY A 350 12.01 -7.60 19.00
C GLY A 350 13.49 -7.79 19.32
N PHE A 351 13.81 -8.26 20.53
CA PHE A 351 15.19 -8.61 20.91
C PHE A 351 15.25 -9.99 21.54
N LYS A 352 16.04 -10.87 20.93
CA LYS A 352 16.22 -12.28 21.33
C LYS A 352 17.70 -12.57 21.45
N ALA A 353 18.09 -13.26 22.52
CA ALA A 353 19.44 -13.76 22.72
C ALA A 353 19.42 -15.29 22.69
N LYS A 354 20.37 -15.89 21.97
CA LYS A 354 20.50 -17.34 21.80
C LYS A 354 21.95 -17.78 22.02
N THR A 355 22.11 -18.97 22.58
CA THR A 355 23.38 -19.71 22.61
C THR A 355 23.53 -20.50 21.30
N SER A 356 24.75 -20.96 21.01
CA SER A 356 25.02 -21.93 19.93
C SER A 356 25.15 -23.35 20.48
N GLU A 357 24.72 -23.58 21.72
CA GLU A 357 24.83 -24.86 22.44
C GLU A 357 26.25 -25.41 22.44
N LYS A 358 27.26 -24.53 22.63
CA LYS A 358 28.69 -24.88 22.60
C LYS A 358 29.17 -25.46 21.26
N MET A 359 28.48 -25.15 20.16
CA MET A 359 28.90 -25.53 18.80
C MET A 359 29.56 -24.36 18.05
N GLY A 360 30.59 -24.66 17.26
CA GLY A 360 31.26 -23.70 16.39
C GLY A 360 32.01 -22.58 17.12
N PHE A 361 32.40 -21.53 16.39
CA PHE A 361 33.18 -20.41 16.93
C PHE A 361 32.44 -19.67 18.06
N ILE A 362 31.12 -19.55 17.95
CA ILE A 362 30.28 -18.97 19.00
C ILE A 362 30.32 -19.86 20.24
N GLY A 363 30.12 -21.17 20.06
CA GLY A 363 30.17 -22.16 21.13
C GLY A 363 31.50 -22.24 21.86
N ASN A 364 32.60 -21.93 21.17
CA ASN A 364 33.95 -21.87 21.72
C ASN A 364 34.28 -20.52 22.39
N ASN A 365 33.33 -19.58 22.49
CA ASN A 365 33.56 -18.20 22.95
C ASN A 365 34.63 -17.45 22.13
N GLU A 366 34.71 -17.69 20.82
CA GLU A 366 35.63 -16.96 19.93
C GLU A 366 35.01 -15.67 19.37
N GLY A 367 33.68 -15.50 19.48
CA GLY A 367 32.96 -14.34 18.99
C GLY A 367 31.45 -14.46 19.12
N ALA A 368 30.74 -13.51 18.51
CA ALA A 368 29.28 -13.50 18.44
C ALA A 368 28.80 -13.22 17.01
N ALA A 369 27.52 -13.52 16.76
CA ALA A 369 26.84 -13.17 15.52
C ALA A 369 25.49 -12.50 15.81
N CYS A 370 25.02 -11.68 14.89
CA CYS A 370 23.74 -10.99 14.98
C CYS A 370 22.97 -11.12 13.68
N PHE A 371 21.66 -11.37 13.78
CA PHE A 371 20.72 -11.24 12.69
C PHE A 371 19.70 -10.15 13.03
N VAL A 372 19.41 -9.29 12.05
CA VAL A 372 18.40 -8.24 12.19
C VAL A 372 17.48 -8.27 10.98
N MET A 373 16.17 -8.29 11.22
CA MET A 373 15.19 -7.95 10.21
C MET A 373 14.63 -6.57 10.49
N ALA A 374 14.74 -5.66 9.53
CA ALA A 374 14.15 -4.33 9.58
C ALA A 374 12.98 -4.24 8.60
N LYS A 375 11.90 -3.60 9.06
CA LYS A 375 10.77 -3.23 8.21
C LYS A 375 10.76 -1.73 8.02
N LEU A 376 10.87 -1.28 6.77
CA LEU A 376 10.68 0.11 6.38
C LEU A 376 9.26 0.31 5.86
N LYS A 377 8.74 1.52 6.03
CA LYS A 377 7.49 1.97 5.43
C LYS A 377 7.68 3.34 4.80
N LYS A 378 7.00 3.58 3.70
CA LYS A 378 6.95 4.90 3.07
C LYS A 378 6.09 5.88 3.88
#